data_AF-A0A2D1V1J8-F1
#
_entry.id   AF-A0A2D1V1J8-F1
#
_cell.length_a   1.000
_cell.length_b   1.000
_cell.length_c   1.000
_cell.angle_alpha   90.00
_cell.angle_beta   90.00
_cell.angle_gamma   90.00
#
_symmetry.space_group_name_H-M   'P 1'
#
loop_
_entity.id
_entity.type
_entity.pdbx_description
1 polymer ?
#
loop_
_entity_poly.entity_id
_entity_poly.type
_entity_poly.pdbx_seq_one_letter_code
_entity_poly.pdbx_strand_id
1 'polypeptide(L)' 'QARGSLPSNFDCDYAYALGHIAYHLIGAGLNGYMATVTNLKKSVSQWQCGGAPITAMMTV' A
#
# COMPACT_ATOMS: atom_id res chain seq x y z
N GLN A 1 -21.33 -5.98 -11.65
CA GLN A 1 -21.68 -5.46 -10.31
C GLN A 1 -20.63 -6.02 -9.34
N ALA A 2 -19.57 -5.26 -9.03
CA ALA A 2 -18.45 -5.76 -8.18
C ALA A 2 -17.56 -4.60 -7.67
N ARG A 3 -17.33 -3.58 -8.50
CA ARG A 3 -16.50 -2.41 -8.16
C ARG A 3 -17.12 -1.44 -7.14
N GLY A 4 -18.42 -1.56 -6.86
CA GLY A 4 -19.16 -0.74 -5.89
C GLY A 4 -19.75 -1.54 -4.73
N SER A 5 -19.30 -2.79 -4.57
CA SER A 5 -19.69 -3.64 -3.46
C SER A 5 -18.91 -3.25 -2.20
N LEU A 6 -19.41 -3.64 -1.03
CA LEU A 6 -18.67 -3.44 0.22
C LEU A 6 -17.32 -4.17 0.17
N PRO A 7 -16.23 -3.51 0.58
CA PRO A 7 -14.90 -4.12 0.62
C PRO A 7 -14.84 -5.28 1.64
N SER A 8 -13.96 -6.23 1.39
CA SER A 8 -13.64 -7.26 2.38
C SER A 8 -12.84 -6.67 3.54
N ASN A 9 -12.78 -7.37 4.69
CA ASN A 9 -11.90 -6.96 5.79
C ASN A 9 -10.44 -6.82 5.35
N PHE A 10 -9.98 -7.71 4.47
CA PHE A 10 -8.65 -7.63 3.88
C PHE A 10 -8.45 -6.32 3.09
N ASP A 11 -9.40 -5.95 2.23
CA ASP A 11 -9.31 -4.73 1.43
C ASP A 11 -9.39 -3.47 2.30
N CYS A 12 -10.19 -3.50 3.38
CA CYS A 12 -10.25 -2.43 4.37
C CYS A 12 -8.89 -2.21 5.07
N ASP A 13 -8.32 -3.28 5.64
CA ASP A 13 -7.05 -3.22 6.35
C ASP A 13 -5.91 -2.81 5.40
N TYR A 14 -5.91 -3.35 4.19
CA TYR A 14 -4.91 -3.06 3.17
C TYR A 14 -4.96 -1.61 2.71
N ALA A 15 -6.14 -1.08 2.37
CA ALA A 15 -6.30 0.31 1.96
C ALA A 15 -5.93 1.28 3.09
N TYR A 16 -6.30 0.95 4.33
CA TYR A 16 -5.93 1.74 5.51
C TYR A 16 -4.41 1.80 5.71
N ALA A 17 -3.73 0.64 5.62
CA ALA A 17 -2.28 0.56 5.74
C ALA A 17 -1.59 1.38 4.63
N LEU A 18 -2.03 1.26 3.37
CA LEU A 18 -1.46 2.01 2.26
C LEU A 18 -1.58 3.53 2.46
N GLY A 19 -2.73 4.03 2.95
CA GLY A 19 -2.91 5.44 3.27
C GLY A 19 -1.96 5.93 4.35
N HIS A 20 -1.78 5.14 5.42
CA HIS A 20 -0.81 5.44 6.48
C HIS A 20 0.62 5.49 5.97
N ILE A 21 1.01 4.56 5.09
CA ILE A 21 2.34 4.54 4.49
C ILE A 21 2.55 5.79 3.63
N ALA A 22 1.57 6.15 2.81
CA ALA A 22 1.64 7.35 1.98
C ALA A 22 1.82 8.61 2.83
N TYR A 23 1.11 8.71 3.97
CA TYR A 23 1.32 9.79 4.94
C TYR A 23 2.77 9.85 5.45
N HIS A 24 3.36 8.72 5.83
CA HIS A 24 4.75 8.67 6.29
C HIS A 24 5.75 9.00 5.18
N LEU A 25 5.51 8.55 3.93
CA LEU A 25 6.36 8.89 2.78
C LEU A 25 6.37 10.40 2.52
N ILE A 26 5.20 11.05 2.56
CA ILE A 26 5.07 12.50 2.43
C ILE A 26 5.75 13.21 3.60
N GLY A 27 5.54 12.73 4.84
CA GLY A 27 6.19 13.27 6.03
C GLY A 27 7.72 13.16 6.00
N ALA A 28 8.26 12.16 5.33
CA ALA A 28 9.70 11.99 5.07
C ALA A 28 10.22 12.80 3.87
N GLY A 29 9.37 13.57 3.17
CA GLY A 29 9.75 14.36 2.00
C GLY A 29 10.02 13.53 0.74
N LEU A 30 9.56 12.27 0.69
CA LEU A 30 9.80 11.37 -0.44
C LEU A 30 8.75 11.55 -1.54
N ASN A 31 9.22 11.76 -2.77
CA ASN A 31 8.42 11.94 -4.00
C ASN A 31 8.68 10.78 -4.96
N GLY A 32 7.66 10.36 -5.72
CA GLY A 32 7.81 9.38 -6.79
C GLY A 32 7.85 7.93 -6.29
N TYR A 33 7.46 7.72 -5.04
CA TYR A 33 7.34 6.41 -4.40
C TYR A 33 5.88 5.98 -4.36
N MET A 34 5.63 4.70 -4.63
CA MET A 34 4.37 4.02 -4.39
C MET A 34 4.40 3.39 -3.01
N ALA A 35 3.35 3.59 -2.21
CA ALA A 35 3.17 2.87 -0.95
C ALA A 35 2.99 1.38 -1.23
N THR A 36 3.71 0.53 -0.50
CA THR A 36 3.68 -0.93 -0.69
C THR A 36 3.54 -1.66 0.64
N VAL A 37 2.83 -2.78 0.60
CA VAL A 37 2.76 -3.74 1.71
C VAL A 37 3.13 -5.11 1.19
N THR A 38 4.04 -5.79 1.86
CA THR A 38 4.41 -7.18 1.54
C THR A 38 3.93 -8.12 2.64
N ASN A 39 4.04 -9.43 2.37
CA ASN A 39 3.63 -10.47 3.31
C ASN A 39 2.10 -10.53 3.58
N LEU A 40 1.29 -10.14 2.58
CA LEU A 40 -0.18 -10.03 2.64
C LEU A 40 -0.92 -11.34 2.94
N LYS A 41 -0.30 -12.50 2.71
CA LYS A 41 -0.88 -13.82 3.07
C LYS A 41 -0.85 -14.11 4.56
N LYS A 42 0.01 -13.41 5.32
CA LYS A 42 0.08 -13.55 6.77
C LYS A 42 -0.92 -12.61 7.44
N SER A 43 -1.09 -12.83 8.75
CA SER A 43 -1.89 -11.94 9.58
C SER A 43 -1.41 -10.48 9.47
N VAL A 44 -2.35 -9.53 9.63
CA VAL A 44 -2.11 -8.08 9.43
C VAL A 44 -0.95 -7.56 10.29
N SER A 45 -0.77 -8.10 11.50
CA SER A 45 0.34 -7.73 12.40
C SER A 45 1.74 -8.09 11.87
N GLN A 46 1.81 -8.96 10.86
CA GLN A 46 3.05 -9.42 10.25
C GLN A 46 3.31 -8.75 8.89
N TRP A 47 2.45 -7.82 8.48
CA TRP A 47 2.63 -7.08 7.25
C TRP A 47 3.86 -6.17 7.34
N GLN A 48 4.55 -6.02 6.22
CA GLN A 48 5.72 -5.17 6.13
C GLN A 48 5.40 -3.99 5.22
N CYS A 49 5.50 -2.80 5.78
CA CYS A 49 5.17 -1.53 5.14
C CYS A 49 6.41 -0.89 4.52
N GLY A 50 6.29 -0.33 3.32
CA GLY A 50 7.42 0.32 2.64
C GLY A 50 7.00 1.21 1.47
N GLY A 51 7.99 1.68 0.71
CA GLY A 51 7.79 2.45 -0.50
C GLY A 51 8.67 1.93 -1.63
N ALA A 52 8.12 1.79 -2.84
CA ALA A 52 8.87 1.41 -4.04
C ALA A 52 8.93 2.58 -5.04
N PRO A 53 10.10 2.92 -5.62
CA PRO A 53 10.17 3.94 -6.67
C PRO A 53 9.29 3.55 -7.86
N ILE A 54 8.46 4.47 -8.36
CA ILE A 54 7.52 4.15 -9.44
C ILE A 54 8.25 3.80 -10.75
N THR A 55 9.43 4.38 -10.97
CA THR A 55 10.28 4.13 -12.13
C THR A 55 10.78 2.69 -12.21
N ALA A 56 10.91 1.99 -11.07
CA ALA A 56 11.30 0.58 -11.04
C ALA A 56 10.23 -0.36 -11.63
N MET A 57 9.01 0.14 -11.85
CA MET A 57 7.89 -0.60 -12.45
C MET A 57 7.63 -0.22 -13.91
N MET A 58 8.45 0.65 -14.50
CA MET A 58 8.29 1.13 -15.87
C MET A 58 9.26 0.40 -16.82
N THR A 59 8.81 0.11 -18.03
CA THR A 59 9.67 -0.34 -19.15
C THR A 59 9.69 0.75 -20.23
N VAL A 60 10.76 0.76 -21.03
CA VAL A 60 10.81 1.47 -22.32
C VAL A 60 10.25 0.56 -23.41
#